data_AF-A0A434I740-F1
#
_entry.id   AF-A0A434I740-F1
#
_cell.length_a   1.000
_cell.length_b   1.000
_cell.length_c   1.000
_cell.angle_alpha   90.00
_cell.angle_beta   90.00
_cell.angle_gamma   90.00
#
_symmetry.space_group_name_H-M   'P 1'
#
loop_
_entity.id
_entity.type
_entity.pdbx_description
1 polymer ?
#
loop_
_entity_poly.entity_id
_entity_poly.type
_entity_poly.pdbx_seq_one_letter_code
_entity_poly.pdbx_strand_id
1 'polypeptide(L)'
;IWLAVLPVVLIVAGISVSAWHGVAYTELATLAGASHVGTALSLANTFVFLGFFLVPVAIPGLLHLWSWSGVWLAAAICALIARPIFLRPA
;
A
#
# COMPACT_ATOMS: atom_id res chain seq x y z
N ILE A 1 18.96 20.95 8.06
CA ILE A 1 17.72 20.82 7.26
C ILE A 1 17.27 19.34 7.16
N TRP A 2 18.09 18.42 6.63
CA TRP A 2 17.74 17.01 6.45
C TRP A 2 17.38 16.25 7.73
N LEU A 3 18.07 16.54 8.84
CA LEU A 3 17.79 15.97 10.16
C LEU A 3 16.39 16.30 10.69
N ALA A 4 15.77 17.38 10.24
CA ALA A 4 14.42 17.79 10.64
C ALA A 4 13.35 17.38 9.63
N VAL A 5 13.69 17.30 8.33
CA VAL A 5 12.75 16.93 7.26
C VAL A 5 12.45 15.43 7.27
N LEU A 6 13.47 14.58 7.46
CA LEU A 6 13.29 13.13 7.43
C LEU A 6 12.29 12.63 8.49
N PRO A 7 12.37 13.06 9.77
CA PRO A 7 11.39 12.66 10.78
C PRO A 7 9.97 13.11 10.42
N VAL A 8 9.80 14.33 9.92
CA VAL A 8 8.48 14.84 9.52
C VAL A 8 7.87 14.01 8.40
N VAL A 9 8.67 13.69 7.37
CA VAL A 9 8.21 12.84 6.25
C VAL A 9 7.84 11.44 6.75
N LEU A 10 8.65 10.84 7.64
CA LEU A 10 8.36 9.53 8.21
C LEU A 10 7.10 9.54 9.09
N ILE A 11 6.87 10.60 9.87
CA ILE A 11 5.65 10.77 10.67
C ILE A 11 4.43 10.84 9.75
N VAL A 12 4.47 11.70 8.73
CA VAL A 12 3.34 11.86 7.79
C VAL A 12 3.08 10.56 7.03
N ALA A 13 4.14 9.88 6.56
CA ALA A 13 4.03 8.60 5.89
C ALA A 13 3.44 7.52 6.82
N GLY A 14 3.93 7.44 8.06
CA GLY A 14 3.44 6.51 9.08
C GLY A 14 1.96 6.71 9.37
N ILE A 15 1.54 7.96 9.64
CA ILE A 15 0.13 8.29 9.87
C ILE A 15 -0.71 7.90 8.65
N SER A 16 -0.26 8.23 7.44
CA SER A 16 -0.99 7.93 6.20
C SER A 16 -1.18 6.42 5.98
N VAL A 17 -0.14 5.63 6.19
CA VAL A 17 -0.19 4.16 6.02
C VAL A 17 -1.04 3.50 7.10
N SER A 18 -0.96 3.97 8.35
CA SER A 18 -1.81 3.46 9.44
C SER A 18 -3.29 3.80 9.23
N ALA A 19 -3.59 5.04 8.81
CA ALA A 19 -4.95 5.47 8.52
C ALA A 19 -5.56 4.67 7.37
N TRP A 20 -4.80 4.44 6.30
CA TRP A 20 -5.26 3.68 5.14
C TRP A 20 -5.66 2.24 5.49
N HIS A 21 -4.85 1.51 6.26
CA HIS A 21 -5.17 0.13 6.63
C HIS A 21 -6.48 0.01 7.41
N GLY A 22 -6.70 0.87 8.40
CA GLY A 22 -7.93 0.84 9.20
C GLY A 22 -9.17 1.15 8.37
N VAL A 23 -9.12 2.24 7.58
CA VAL A 23 -10.26 2.70 6.78
C VAL A 23 -10.57 1.69 5.65
N ALA A 24 -9.56 1.18 4.95
CA ALA A 24 -9.79 0.24 3.85
C ALA A 24 -10.42 -1.08 4.32
N TYR A 25 -9.98 -1.63 5.46
CA TYR A 25 -10.51 -2.90 5.98
C TYR A 25 -11.92 -2.74 6.55
N THR A 26 -12.21 -1.60 7.18
CA THR A 26 -13.55 -1.29 7.68
C THR A 26 -14.55 -1.11 6.53
N GLU A 27 -14.19 -0.34 5.49
CA GLU A 27 -15.02 -0.19 4.29
C GLU A 27 -15.20 -1.52 3.51
N LEU A 28 -14.16 -2.36 3.44
CA LEU A 28 -14.31 -3.68 2.82
C LEU A 28 -15.29 -4.55 3.61
N ALA A 29 -15.25 -4.49 4.95
CA ALA A 29 -16.14 -5.24 5.81
C ALA A 29 -17.60 -4.76 5.70
N THR A 30 -17.84 -3.45 5.58
CA THR A 30 -19.18 -2.90 5.40
C THR A 30 -19.76 -3.31 4.03
N LEU A 31 -18.96 -3.25 2.96
CA LEU A 31 -19.38 -3.63 1.61
C LEU A 31 -19.64 -5.14 1.46
N ALA A 32 -18.83 -5.99 2.09
CA ALA A 32 -19.00 -7.45 2.01
C ALA A 32 -20.22 -7.95 2.79
N GLY A 33 -20.66 -7.21 3.80
CA GLY A 33 -21.77 -7.58 4.69
C GLY A 33 -21.42 -8.75 5.62
N ALA A 34 -22.27 -8.95 6.64
CA ALA A 34 -22.02 -9.91 7.72
C ALA A 34 -21.83 -11.36 7.26
N SER A 35 -22.42 -11.74 6.11
CA SER A 35 -22.35 -13.11 5.59
C SER A 35 -21.00 -13.47 4.94
N HIS A 36 -20.23 -12.47 4.46
CA HIS A 36 -19.00 -12.72 3.69
C HIS A 36 -17.78 -11.93 4.19
N VAL A 37 -17.92 -11.17 5.28
CA VAL A 37 -16.85 -10.33 5.85
C VAL A 37 -15.57 -11.11 6.12
N GLY A 38 -15.67 -12.33 6.67
CA GLY A 38 -14.51 -13.17 6.95
C GLY A 38 -13.72 -13.53 5.69
N THR A 39 -14.41 -13.95 4.63
CA THR A 39 -13.78 -14.29 3.34
C THR A 39 -13.19 -13.07 2.65
N ALA A 40 -13.91 -11.94 2.64
CA ALA A 40 -13.44 -10.70 2.03
C ALA A 40 -12.17 -10.17 2.72
N LEU A 41 -12.16 -10.10 4.06
CA LEU A 41 -10.99 -9.68 4.82
C LEU A 41 -9.82 -10.65 4.67
N SER A 42 -10.08 -11.95 4.64
CA SER A 42 -9.02 -12.96 4.47
C SER A 42 -8.37 -12.84 3.09
N LEU A 43 -9.18 -12.66 2.04
CA LEU A 43 -8.71 -12.45 0.67
C LEU A 43 -7.88 -11.16 0.55
N ALA A 44 -8.34 -10.07 1.18
CA ALA A 44 -7.57 -8.82 1.24
C ALA A 44 -6.19 -9.03 1.89
N ASN A 45 -6.13 -9.75 3.02
CA ASN A 45 -4.84 -10.08 3.66
C ASN A 45 -3.96 -10.98 2.79
N THR A 46 -4.52 -11.94 2.05
CA THR A 46 -3.74 -12.75 1.11
C THR A 46 -3.02 -11.86 0.08
N PHE A 47 -3.71 -10.86 -0.48
CA PHE A 47 -3.09 -9.92 -1.42
C PHE A 47 -2.02 -9.03 -0.77
N VAL A 48 -2.24 -8.58 0.48
CA VAL A 48 -1.22 -7.82 1.23
C VAL A 48 0.03 -8.66 1.45
N PHE A 49 -0.11 -9.92 1.86
CA PHE A 49 1.03 -10.83 2.04
C PHE A 49 1.75 -11.15 0.74
N LEU A 50 1.02 -11.29 -0.38
CA LEU A 50 1.64 -11.39 -1.70
C LEU A 50 2.49 -10.15 -2.01
N GLY A 51 2.00 -8.95 -1.70
CA GLY A 51 2.79 -7.72 -1.80
C GLY A 51 4.05 -7.75 -0.93
N PHE A 52 3.93 -8.14 0.34
CA PHE A 52 5.07 -8.27 1.25
C PHE A 52 6.09 -9.33 0.82
N PHE A 53 5.68 -10.34 0.07
CA PHE A 53 6.59 -11.30 -0.54
C PHE A 53 7.23 -10.75 -1.82
N LEU A 54 6.45 -10.14 -2.71
CA LEU A 54 6.92 -9.68 -4.01
C LEU A 54 7.89 -8.49 -3.91
N VAL A 55 7.66 -7.57 -2.97
CA VAL A 55 8.52 -6.38 -2.79
C VAL A 55 10.00 -6.74 -2.52
N PRO A 56 10.35 -7.54 -1.49
CA PRO A 56 11.75 -7.91 -1.25
C PRO A 56 12.34 -8.78 -2.36
N VAL A 57 11.53 -9.53 -3.12
CA VAL A 57 11.99 -10.27 -4.30
C VAL A 57 12.31 -9.32 -5.46
N ALA A 58 11.51 -8.26 -5.65
CA ALA A 58 11.68 -7.30 -6.72
C ALA A 58 12.82 -6.30 -6.47
N ILE A 59 13.08 -5.93 -5.20
CA ILE A 59 14.10 -4.92 -4.84
C ILE A 59 15.49 -5.25 -5.40
N PRO A 60 16.06 -6.47 -5.23
CA PRO A 60 17.36 -6.82 -5.80
C PRO A 60 17.41 -6.66 -7.31
N GLY A 61 16.35 -7.08 -8.02
CA GLY A 61 16.27 -6.93 -9.48
C GLY A 61 16.21 -5.47 -9.91
N LEU A 62 15.40 -4.65 -9.22
CA LEU A 62 15.32 -3.20 -9.47
C LEU A 62 16.64 -2.48 -9.16
N LEU A 63 17.35 -2.88 -8.11
CA LEU A 63 18.67 -2.34 -7.76
C LEU A 63 19.79 -2.85 -8.67
N HIS A 64 19.60 -3.97 -9.36
CA HIS A 64 20.54 -4.43 -10.39
C HIS A 64 20.38 -3.62 -11.68
N LEU A 65 19.13 -3.26 -12.03
CA LEU A 65 18.81 -2.48 -13.22
C LEU A 65 19.01 -0.97 -13.02
N TRP A 66 18.83 -0.47 -11.79
CA TRP A 66 18.86 0.96 -11.48
C TRP A 66 19.29 1.24 -10.02
N SER A 67 18.82 2.34 -9.44
CA SER A 67 19.13 2.75 -8.06
C SER A 67 17.87 2.73 -7.17
N TRP A 68 18.03 3.14 -5.91
CA TRP A 68 16.91 3.36 -5.00
C TRP A 68 15.82 4.27 -5.57
N SER A 69 16.17 5.25 -6.42
CA SER A 69 15.18 6.07 -7.12
C SER A 69 14.23 5.25 -7.98
N GLY A 70 14.72 4.17 -8.61
CA GLY A 70 13.92 3.25 -9.39
C GLY A 70 12.94 2.43 -8.54
N VAL A 71 13.36 2.00 -7.35
CA VAL A 71 12.49 1.32 -6.37
C VAL A 71 11.35 2.26 -5.94
N TRP A 72 11.67 3.51 -5.60
CA TRP A 72 10.66 4.51 -5.23
C TRP A 72 9.72 4.86 -6.39
N LEU A 73 10.24 4.95 -7.62
CA LEU A 73 9.41 5.20 -8.80
C LEU A 73 8.43 4.04 -9.05
N ALA A 74 8.91 2.80 -8.97
CA ALA A 74 8.06 1.62 -9.11
C ALA A 74 6.95 1.60 -8.04
N ALA A 75 7.29 1.90 -6.78
CA ALA A 75 6.32 2.04 -5.71
C ALA A 75 5.28 3.14 -5.98
N ALA A 76 5.71 4.30 -6.49
CA ALA A 76 4.82 5.40 -6.87
C ALA A 76 3.89 5.00 -8.04
N ILE A 77 4.40 4.28 -9.04
CA ILE A 77 3.59 3.76 -10.16
C ILE A 77 2.52 2.77 -9.63
N CYS A 78 2.89 1.85 -8.74
CA CYS A 78 1.93 0.94 -8.11
C CYS A 78 0.81 1.71 -7.37
N ALA A 79 1.16 2.77 -6.64
CA ALA A 79 0.17 3.63 -5.98
C ALA A 79 -0.73 4.39 -6.97
N LEU A 80 -0.18 4.88 -8.09
CA LEU A 80 -0.95 5.55 -9.14
C LEU A 80 -1.92 4.60 -9.86
N ILE A 81 -1.53 3.34 -10.07
CA ILE A 81 -2.40 2.31 -10.66
C ILE A 81 -3.60 2.00 -9.74
N ALA A 82 -3.45 2.15 -8.43
CA ALA A 82 -4.56 1.99 -7.48
C ALA A 82 -5.55 3.18 -7.52
N ARG A 83 -5.10 4.38 -7.91
CA ARG A 83 -5.92 5.60 -7.96
C ARG A 83 -7.27 5.45 -8.68
N PRO A 84 -7.38 4.89 -9.90
CA PRO A 84 -8.66 4.74 -10.61
C PRO A 84 -9.69 3.87 -9.87
N ILE A 85 -9.26 2.98 -8.97
CA ILE A 85 -10.18 2.15 -8.16
C ILE A 85 -10.96 3.02 -7.18
N PHE A 86 -10.33 4.07 -6.64
CA PHE A 86 -10.95 5.03 -5.72
C PHE A 86 -11.81 6.09 -6.42
N LEU A 87 -11.66 6.26 -7.74
CA LEU A 87 -12.30 7.34 -8.50
C LEU A 87 -13.64 6.95 -9.13
N ARG A 88 -14.19 5.75 -8.88
CA ARG A 88 -15.57 5.47 -9.29
C ARG A 88 -16.51 6.32 -8.45
N PRO A 89 -17.23 7.29 -9.05
CA PRO A 89 -18.26 8.03 -8.33
C PRO A 89 -19.37 7.04 -7.94
N ALA A 90 -19.85 7.17 -6.70
CA ALA A 90 -21.13 6.59 -6.29
C ALA A 90 -22.28 7.24 -7.09
#